data_AF-A0A396Q5W8-F1
#
_entry.id   AF-A0A396Q5W8-F1
#
_cell.length_a   1.000
_cell.length_b   1.000
_cell.length_c   1.000
_cell.angle_alpha   90.00
_cell.angle_beta   90.00
_cell.angle_gamma   90.00
#
_symmetry.space_group_name_H-M   'P 1'
#
loop_
_entity.id
_entity.type
_entity.pdbx_description
1 polymer ?
#
loop_
_entity_poly.entity_id
_entity_poly.type
_entity_poly.pdbx_seq_one_letter_code
_entity_poly.pdbx_strand_id
1 'polypeptide(L)'
;MKVLVIYDDTGRKSEVITDIIGEKGFADVVVKKRKLEEYYSSEIKKLYPELIWKKIHSTFEYVEFMKKLELNAAEDIRVLHCFSNYLISDSTKAMLSFKKLEYIDTSYVALCGTKAALAMFPSLDEYIAFGKSIISGVKAWDLARDIEDSFQIEGLVDIGVIGNFIQCITGNFDSRYFNSLSGNEYTLVKSSSNKKKIKAEYMYYHLLPEDMQFWFVMPFNYQETETMASYTMERLHMTDLAIKWVHGSMDENEFEELLDRYFYFFKSRHPKKCSKEEYKKIADALYVDKVNERIKNLKHLTEYDTYIKPLLSCTKDCTIDALVEKYFELKTRIEKQVEYMPEVVIGHGDPCFANTLYNKSTKTLKFIDPKGAITEDELWTNPYYDIAKLSHSICGRYDFFNNALFDIKIDASFDYNLEIPFDNSRYIELFKNKVEEEGYNYFSVRIYEASLFLSMLPLHIDNPHKVLGFILNVRNILKEIEKNV
;
A
#
# COMPACT_ATOMS: atom_id res chain seq x y z
N MET A 1 40.99 12.00 -5.65
CA MET A 1 39.58 12.33 -5.91
C MET A 1 38.67 11.74 -4.84
N LYS A 2 38.20 12.57 -3.91
CA LYS A 2 37.06 12.24 -3.04
C LYS A 2 35.78 12.66 -3.76
N VAL A 3 34.68 11.94 -3.52
CA VAL A 3 33.37 12.28 -4.07
C VAL A 3 32.43 12.65 -2.94
N LEU A 4 31.87 13.87 -3.02
CA LEU A 4 30.79 14.30 -2.16
C LEU A 4 29.47 14.13 -2.91
N VAL A 5 28.57 13.31 -2.39
CA VAL A 5 27.22 13.16 -2.93
C VAL A 5 26.23 13.89 -2.05
N ILE A 6 25.52 14.83 -2.66
CA ILE A 6 24.42 15.56 -2.07
C ILE A 6 23.13 14.95 -2.57
N TYR A 7 22.33 14.42 -1.66
CA TYR A 7 21.01 13.91 -1.96
C TYR A 7 19.97 14.96 -1.53
N ASP A 8 19.50 15.73 -2.51
CA ASP A 8 18.58 16.85 -2.31
C ASP A 8 17.14 16.36 -2.24
N ASP A 9 16.60 16.37 -1.02
CA ASP A 9 15.24 15.99 -0.65
C ASP A 9 14.33 17.20 -0.39
N THR A 10 14.70 18.38 -0.92
CA THR A 10 13.94 19.64 -0.79
C THR A 10 12.88 19.83 -1.90
N GLY A 11 12.77 18.86 -2.80
CA GLY A 11 11.86 18.89 -3.94
C GLY A 11 10.39 19.10 -3.58
N ARG A 12 9.68 19.92 -4.37
CA ARG A 12 8.22 20.03 -4.22
C ARG A 12 7.54 18.74 -4.68
N LYS A 13 6.65 18.24 -3.83
CA LYS A 13 5.73 17.14 -4.10
C LYS A 13 4.43 17.71 -4.69
N SER A 14 3.75 16.94 -5.54
CA SER A 14 2.36 17.25 -5.89
C SER A 14 1.45 17.06 -4.68
N GLU A 15 0.23 17.61 -4.72
CA GLU A 15 -0.76 17.40 -3.64
C GLU A 15 -1.05 15.92 -3.44
N VAL A 16 -1.18 15.15 -4.53
CA VAL A 16 -1.40 13.70 -4.47
C VAL A 16 -0.24 12.97 -3.80
N ILE A 17 1.01 13.30 -4.15
CA ILE A 17 2.18 12.66 -3.50
C ILE A 17 2.25 13.07 -2.03
N THR A 18 1.97 14.34 -1.73
CA THR A 18 1.93 14.85 -0.35
C THR A 18 0.87 14.13 0.48
N ASP A 19 -0.29 13.83 -0.09
CA ASP A 19 -1.34 13.05 0.58
C ASP A 19 -0.86 11.62 0.91
N ILE A 20 -0.01 11.02 0.08
CA ILE A 20 0.49 9.64 0.27
C ILE A 20 1.58 9.56 1.33
N ILE A 21 2.55 10.48 1.32
CA ILE A 21 3.74 10.39 2.20
C ILE A 21 3.80 11.45 3.30
N GLY A 22 2.80 12.34 3.34
CA GLY A 22 2.71 13.44 4.30
C GLY A 22 3.89 14.40 4.18
N GLU A 23 4.44 14.77 5.33
CA GLU A 23 5.59 15.68 5.42
C GLU A 23 6.90 15.06 4.93
N LYS A 24 7.00 13.71 4.86
CA LYS A 24 8.21 12.99 4.44
C LYS A 24 8.64 13.37 3.02
N GLY A 25 9.94 13.43 2.77
CA GLY A 25 10.48 13.65 1.42
C GLY A 25 10.57 12.34 0.62
N PHE A 26 10.97 12.43 -0.64
CA PHE A 26 11.15 11.24 -1.49
C PHE A 26 12.22 10.30 -0.91
N ALA A 27 13.23 10.84 -0.22
CA ALA A 27 14.29 10.06 0.41
C ALA A 27 13.76 9.02 1.43
N ASP A 28 12.69 9.37 2.16
CA ASP A 28 12.12 8.56 3.24
C ASP A 28 11.05 7.58 2.77
N VAL A 29 10.73 7.57 1.48
CA VAL A 29 9.80 6.63 0.87
C VAL A 29 10.38 5.22 0.96
N VAL A 30 9.62 4.31 1.57
CA VAL A 30 10.02 2.91 1.73
C VAL A 30 9.49 2.10 0.56
N VAL A 31 10.40 1.46 -0.17
CA VAL A 31 10.12 0.54 -1.27
C VAL A 31 10.79 -0.79 -0.95
N LYS A 32 10.06 -1.91 -1.02
CA LYS A 32 10.58 -3.25 -0.73
C LYS A 32 11.44 -3.31 0.56
N LYS A 33 10.91 -2.72 1.64
CA LYS A 33 11.52 -2.63 2.99
C LYS A 33 12.76 -1.74 3.13
N ARG A 34 13.16 -0.99 2.10
CA ARG A 34 14.31 -0.07 2.14
C ARG A 34 13.91 1.34 1.73
N LYS A 35 14.55 2.36 2.31
CA LYS A 35 14.31 3.75 1.91
C LYS A 35 14.90 4.03 0.52
N LEU A 36 14.28 4.92 -0.26
CA LEU A 36 14.82 5.32 -1.57
C LEU A 36 16.25 5.85 -1.50
N GLU A 37 16.56 6.60 -0.44
CA GLU A 37 17.92 7.07 -0.14
C GLU A 37 18.93 5.90 -0.07
N GLU A 38 18.56 4.79 0.56
CA GLU A 38 19.45 3.64 0.72
C GLU A 38 19.73 2.94 -0.60
N TYR A 39 18.74 2.87 -1.50
CA TYR A 39 18.95 2.34 -2.85
C TYR A 39 19.98 3.18 -3.59
N TYR A 40 19.76 4.49 -3.64
CA TYR A 40 20.67 5.45 -4.27
C TYR A 40 22.08 5.38 -3.69
N SER A 41 22.21 5.48 -2.37
CA SER A 41 23.51 5.43 -1.71
C SER A 41 24.22 4.10 -2.01
N SER A 42 23.50 2.98 -1.99
CA SER A 42 24.10 1.67 -2.22
C SER A 42 24.61 1.48 -3.66
N GLU A 43 23.91 2.01 -4.65
CA GLU A 43 24.34 1.94 -6.05
C GLU A 43 25.55 2.85 -6.32
N ILE A 44 25.53 4.10 -5.87
CA ILE A 44 26.64 5.03 -6.10
C ILE A 44 27.89 4.58 -5.33
N LYS A 45 27.75 3.96 -4.15
CA LYS A 45 28.88 3.37 -3.40
C LYS A 45 29.59 2.24 -4.14
N LYS A 46 28.93 1.56 -5.09
CA LYS A 46 29.61 0.57 -5.96
C LYS A 46 30.63 1.24 -6.88
N LEU A 47 30.36 2.47 -7.30
CA LEU A 47 31.24 3.26 -8.15
C LEU A 47 32.28 4.04 -7.32
N TYR A 48 31.85 4.62 -6.21
CA TYR A 48 32.67 5.42 -5.30
C TYR A 48 32.60 4.87 -3.86
N PRO A 49 33.41 3.86 -3.50
CA PRO A 49 33.33 3.21 -2.18
C PRO A 49 33.56 4.15 -0.99
N GLU A 50 34.41 5.17 -1.16
CA GLU A 50 34.77 6.14 -0.12
C GLU A 50 33.97 7.46 -0.24
N LEU A 51 32.81 7.45 -0.91
CA LEU A 51 32.00 8.66 -1.06
C LEU A 51 31.53 9.19 0.30
N ILE A 52 31.43 10.52 0.38
CA ILE A 52 30.79 11.24 1.49
C ILE A 52 29.33 11.46 1.09
N TRP A 53 28.40 10.89 1.86
CA TRP A 53 26.97 11.02 1.59
C TRP A 53 26.35 12.10 2.50
N LYS A 54 25.65 13.06 1.91
CA LYS A 54 24.89 14.07 2.65
C LYS A 54 23.49 14.23 2.09
N LYS A 55 22.48 13.84 2.86
CA LYS A 55 21.09 14.21 2.61
C LYS A 55 20.81 15.63 3.07
N ILE A 56 20.03 16.37 2.29
CA ILE A 56 19.50 17.70 2.62
C ILE A 56 17.97 17.62 2.54
N HIS A 57 17.27 17.78 3.66
CA HIS A 57 15.81 17.65 3.71
C HIS A 57 15.10 19.01 3.66
N SER A 58 15.79 20.08 4.04
CA SER A 58 15.25 21.44 3.96
C SER A 58 16.26 22.44 3.40
N THR A 59 15.76 23.55 2.86
CA THR A 59 16.62 24.63 2.38
C THR A 59 17.46 25.26 3.50
N PHE A 60 17.02 25.18 4.76
CA PHE A 60 17.76 25.67 5.92
C PHE A 60 19.04 24.89 6.20
N GLU A 61 19.06 23.59 5.90
CA GLU A 61 20.25 22.76 6.07
C GLU A 61 21.39 23.17 5.14
N TYR A 62 21.10 23.80 3.99
CA TYR A 62 22.14 24.35 3.11
C TYR A 62 23.00 25.39 3.85
N VAL A 63 22.41 26.23 4.70
CA VAL A 63 23.14 27.31 5.39
C VAL A 63 24.22 26.75 6.31
N GLU A 64 23.87 25.78 7.16
CA GLU A 64 24.84 25.16 8.06
C GLU A 64 25.86 24.31 7.30
N PHE A 65 25.39 23.59 6.27
CA PHE A 65 26.23 22.72 5.48
C PHE A 65 27.28 23.48 4.67
N MET A 66 26.90 24.59 4.02
CA MET A 66 27.83 25.42 3.23
C MET A 66 28.95 26.00 4.09
N LYS A 67 28.63 26.45 5.32
CA LYS A 67 29.66 26.90 6.28
C LYS A 67 30.69 25.81 6.60
N LYS A 68 30.27 24.55 6.71
CA LYS A 68 31.18 23.42 6.94
C LYS A 68 32.04 23.11 5.72
N LEU A 69 31.51 23.26 4.51
CA LEU A 69 32.26 23.05 3.26
C LEU A 69 33.34 24.12 3.06
N GLU A 70 33.04 25.39 3.34
CA GLU A 70 34.00 26.50 3.24
C GLU A 70 35.24 26.31 4.13
N LEU A 71 35.12 25.59 5.24
CA LEU A 71 36.23 25.27 6.15
C LEU A 71 37.14 24.13 5.67
N ASN A 72 36.74 23.38 4.62
CA ASN A 72 37.42 22.18 4.11
C ASN A 72 37.91 22.31 2.65
N ALA A 73 38.03 23.54 2.12
CA ALA A 73 38.28 23.83 0.70
C ALA A 73 39.64 23.37 0.12
N ALA A 74 40.47 22.65 0.88
CA ALA A 74 41.84 22.28 0.48
C ALA A 74 41.97 20.90 -0.19
N GLU A 75 40.88 20.12 -0.34
CA GLU A 75 40.93 18.77 -0.91
C GLU A 75 40.35 18.69 -2.34
N ASP A 76 40.93 17.82 -3.18
CA ASP A 76 40.40 17.44 -4.50
C ASP A 76 39.10 16.64 -4.36
N ILE A 77 38.00 17.39 -4.15
CA ILE A 77 36.64 16.90 -3.97
C ILE A 77 35.80 17.29 -5.20
N ARG A 78 35.22 16.27 -5.84
CA ARG A 78 34.18 16.44 -6.85
C ARG A 78 32.81 16.25 -6.24
N VAL A 79 31.82 17.02 -6.69
CA VAL A 79 30.48 17.01 -6.09
C VAL A 79 29.44 16.49 -7.06
N LEU A 80 28.62 15.57 -6.60
CA LEU A 80 27.46 15.04 -7.29
C LEU A 80 26.22 15.48 -6.53
N HIS A 81 25.39 16.32 -7.13
CA HIS A 81 24.12 16.75 -6.57
C HIS A 81 22.98 15.98 -7.23
N CYS A 82 22.33 15.08 -6.49
CA CYS A 82 21.24 14.22 -6.96
C CYS A 82 19.91 14.71 -6.40
N PHE A 83 18.91 14.91 -7.26
CA PHE A 83 17.54 15.20 -6.80
C PHE A 83 16.82 13.91 -6.40
N SER A 84 16.18 13.92 -5.23
CA SER A 84 15.53 12.75 -4.60
C SER A 84 14.32 12.21 -5.36
N ASN A 85 13.69 13.00 -6.22
CA ASN A 85 12.51 12.61 -7.00
C ASN A 85 12.83 11.70 -8.20
N TYR A 86 14.05 11.16 -8.29
CA TYR A 86 14.41 10.18 -9.31
C TYR A 86 14.64 8.82 -8.67
N LEU A 87 14.21 7.75 -9.32
CA LEU A 87 14.51 6.36 -8.96
C LEU A 87 15.52 5.78 -9.96
N ILE A 88 16.52 5.03 -9.50
CA ILE A 88 17.39 4.23 -10.38
C ILE A 88 16.60 2.99 -10.85
N SER A 89 16.19 2.98 -12.12
CA SER A 89 15.47 1.86 -12.75
C SER A 89 16.40 0.87 -13.45
N ASP A 90 17.53 1.35 -13.97
CA ASP A 90 18.58 0.53 -14.59
C ASP A 90 19.95 1.01 -14.08
N SER A 91 20.50 0.27 -13.12
CA SER A 91 21.78 0.61 -12.50
C SER A 91 22.91 0.65 -13.54
N THR A 92 22.95 -0.29 -14.49
CA THR A 92 24.03 -0.37 -15.48
C THR A 92 24.08 0.89 -16.32
N LYS A 93 22.93 1.35 -16.81
CA LYS A 93 22.83 2.59 -17.61
C LYS A 93 23.09 3.84 -16.78
N ALA A 94 22.48 3.94 -15.61
CA ALA A 94 22.61 5.11 -14.75
C ALA A 94 24.08 5.30 -14.31
N MET A 95 24.78 4.23 -13.93
CA MET A 95 26.17 4.30 -13.47
C MET A 95 27.14 4.83 -14.53
N LEU A 96 26.88 4.62 -15.83
CA LEU A 96 27.68 5.22 -16.90
C LEU A 96 27.63 6.75 -16.85
N SER A 97 26.45 7.31 -16.52
CA SER A 97 26.27 8.74 -16.36
C SER A 97 26.96 9.26 -15.10
N PHE A 98 26.78 8.59 -13.96
CA PHE A 98 27.45 8.96 -12.70
C PHE A 98 28.99 8.95 -12.83
N LYS A 99 29.55 7.98 -13.57
CA LYS A 99 30.99 7.86 -13.80
C LYS A 99 31.61 9.04 -14.55
N LYS A 100 30.81 9.80 -15.30
CA LYS A 100 31.29 11.01 -16.00
C LYS A 100 31.90 12.04 -15.05
N LEU A 101 31.51 12.04 -13.77
CA LEU A 101 32.06 12.92 -12.74
C LEU A 101 33.60 12.87 -12.67
N GLU A 102 34.23 11.73 -12.99
CA GLU A 102 35.69 11.57 -13.02
C GLU A 102 36.38 12.39 -14.12
N TYR A 103 35.64 12.74 -15.19
CA TYR A 103 36.20 13.28 -16.43
C TYR A 103 35.79 14.72 -16.73
N ILE A 104 34.89 15.31 -15.94
CA ILE A 104 34.45 16.70 -16.14
C ILE A 104 35.53 17.70 -15.73
N ASP A 105 35.57 18.82 -16.42
CA ASP A 105 36.39 20.00 -16.14
C ASP A 105 35.54 21.27 -15.92
N THR A 106 34.29 21.26 -16.39
CA THR A 106 33.23 22.23 -16.08
C THR A 106 32.08 21.59 -15.31
N SER A 107 31.16 22.41 -14.78
CA SER A 107 29.91 21.92 -14.20
C SER A 107 28.98 21.38 -15.28
N TYR A 108 28.37 20.21 -15.05
CA TYR A 108 27.42 19.58 -15.97
C TYR A 108 26.07 19.29 -15.31
N VAL A 109 24.99 19.29 -16.09
CA VAL A 109 23.68 18.76 -15.66
C VAL A 109 23.29 17.52 -16.46
N ALA A 110 22.84 16.48 -15.77
CA ALA A 110 22.21 15.34 -16.42
C ALA A 110 20.69 15.51 -16.42
N LEU A 111 20.10 15.44 -17.61
CA LEU A 111 18.68 15.65 -17.85
C LEU A 111 17.98 14.31 -18.07
N CYS A 112 16.86 14.10 -17.39
CA CYS A 112 15.92 13.02 -17.68
C CYS A 112 14.75 13.63 -18.45
N GLY A 113 14.78 13.51 -19.78
CA GLY A 113 13.90 14.28 -20.65
C GLY A 113 14.23 15.78 -20.56
N THR A 114 13.28 16.58 -20.08
CA THR A 114 13.43 18.04 -19.96
C THR A 114 13.75 18.51 -18.53
N LYS A 115 13.85 17.59 -17.57
CA LYS A 115 14.05 17.92 -16.15
C LYS A 115 15.45 17.54 -15.69
N ALA A 116 16.06 18.36 -14.85
CA ALA A 116 17.35 18.06 -14.23
C ALA A 116 17.20 16.91 -13.22
N ALA A 117 17.99 15.86 -13.39
CA ALA A 117 18.03 14.70 -12.50
C ALA A 117 19.20 14.76 -11.53
N LEU A 118 20.34 15.28 -12.00
CA LEU A 118 21.51 15.54 -11.17
C LEU A 118 22.36 16.66 -11.78
N ALA A 119 23.15 17.32 -10.95
CA ALA A 119 24.22 18.22 -11.35
C ALA A 119 25.58 17.69 -10.86
N MET A 120 26.63 17.93 -11.64
CA MET A 120 27.99 17.50 -11.38
C MET A 120 28.90 18.71 -11.34
N PHE A 121 29.76 18.79 -10.33
CA PHE A 121 30.68 19.90 -10.13
C PHE A 121 32.11 19.37 -10.05
N PRO A 122 33.06 19.94 -10.81
CA PRO A 122 34.45 19.49 -10.83
C PRO A 122 35.22 19.88 -9.56
N SER A 123 34.70 20.82 -8.76
CA SER A 123 35.34 21.31 -7.53
C SER A 123 34.32 21.69 -6.46
N LEU A 124 34.80 21.80 -5.22
CA LEU A 124 33.99 22.26 -4.10
C LEU A 124 33.61 23.75 -4.22
N ASP A 125 34.48 24.58 -4.79
CA ASP A 125 34.25 26.02 -4.94
C ASP A 125 33.06 26.31 -5.88
N GLU A 126 32.96 25.59 -7.00
CA GLU A 126 31.82 25.67 -7.91
C GLU A 126 30.52 25.26 -7.22
N TYR A 127 30.58 24.19 -6.42
CA TYR A 127 29.42 23.74 -5.65
C TYR A 127 29.02 24.72 -4.54
N ILE A 128 29.99 25.38 -3.88
CA ILE A 128 29.71 26.43 -2.89
C ILE A 128 29.03 27.64 -3.54
N ALA A 129 29.46 28.03 -4.74
CA ALA A 129 28.80 29.10 -5.50
C ALA A 129 27.34 28.74 -5.83
N PHE A 130 27.11 27.50 -6.28
CA PHE A 130 25.76 26.96 -6.49
C PHE A 130 24.92 26.97 -5.20
N GLY A 131 25.49 26.54 -4.08
CA GLY A 131 24.86 26.55 -2.76
C GLY A 131 24.48 27.94 -2.26
N LYS A 132 25.32 28.96 -2.49
CA LYS A 132 25.04 30.36 -2.14
C LYS A 132 23.82 30.89 -2.87
N SER A 133 23.65 30.53 -4.14
CA SER A 133 22.45 30.88 -4.92
C SER A 133 21.19 30.23 -4.35
N ILE A 134 21.28 28.98 -3.86
CA ILE A 134 20.15 28.32 -3.17
C ILE A 134 19.78 29.09 -1.88
N ILE A 135 20.78 29.44 -1.08
CA ILE A 135 20.59 30.21 0.16
C ILE A 135 19.95 31.58 -0.13
N SER A 136 20.23 32.18 -1.29
CA SER A 136 19.62 33.45 -1.72
C SER A 136 18.15 33.33 -2.17
N GLY A 137 17.59 32.11 -2.20
CA GLY A 137 16.18 31.86 -2.48
C GLY A 137 15.89 31.28 -3.87
N VAL A 138 16.91 31.01 -4.68
CA VAL A 138 16.73 30.34 -5.98
C VAL A 138 16.58 28.83 -5.75
N LYS A 139 15.68 28.18 -6.49
CA LYS A 139 15.51 26.73 -6.36
C LYS A 139 16.69 25.99 -6.99
N ALA A 140 17.20 24.96 -6.30
CA ALA A 140 18.32 24.15 -6.78
C ALA A 140 18.10 23.57 -8.20
N TRP A 141 16.85 23.26 -8.55
CA TRP A 141 16.46 22.62 -9.79
C TRP A 141 16.50 23.59 -10.97
N ASP A 142 16.10 24.84 -10.72
CA ASP A 142 16.19 25.92 -11.71
C ASP A 142 17.68 26.24 -11.95
N LEU A 143 18.48 26.36 -10.88
CA LEU A 143 19.93 26.56 -10.98
C LEU A 143 20.62 25.43 -11.74
N ALA A 144 20.25 24.18 -11.47
CA ALA A 144 20.86 23.02 -12.14
C ALA A 144 20.51 23.00 -13.63
N ARG A 145 19.28 23.39 -14.00
CA ARG A 145 18.87 23.49 -15.40
C ARG A 145 19.59 24.59 -16.17
N ASP A 146 20.01 25.65 -15.48
CA ASP A 146 20.70 26.80 -16.08
C ASP A 146 22.21 26.56 -16.27
N ILE A 147 22.74 25.39 -15.88
CA ILE A 147 24.11 24.96 -16.20
C ILE A 147 24.22 24.75 -17.72
N GLU A 148 25.22 25.37 -18.35
CA GLU A 148 25.41 25.41 -19.80
C GLU A 148 25.63 24.01 -20.40
N ASP A 149 26.52 23.23 -19.78
CA ASP A 149 26.87 21.90 -20.26
C ASP A 149 25.87 20.85 -19.76
N SER A 150 25.26 20.10 -20.69
CA SER A 150 24.24 19.11 -20.34
C SER A 150 24.32 17.83 -21.17
N PHE A 151 23.77 16.74 -20.61
CA PHE A 151 23.59 15.48 -21.33
C PHE A 151 22.35 14.72 -20.85
N GLN A 152 21.83 13.80 -21.67
CA GLN A 152 20.70 12.95 -21.28
C GLN A 152 21.18 11.76 -20.42
N ILE A 153 20.47 11.49 -19.32
CA ILE A 153 20.70 10.33 -18.47
C ILE A 153 19.63 9.25 -18.71
N GLU A 154 20.10 8.02 -18.90
CA GLU A 154 19.25 6.82 -18.96
C GLU A 154 19.30 6.06 -17.63
N GLY A 155 18.30 5.21 -17.39
CA GLY A 155 18.23 4.36 -16.19
C GLY A 155 17.73 5.07 -14.94
N LEU A 156 17.18 6.29 -15.09
CA LEU A 156 16.44 7.01 -14.05
C LEU A 156 14.97 7.18 -14.43
N VAL A 157 14.09 7.23 -13.43
CA VAL A 157 12.65 7.49 -13.57
C VAL A 157 12.24 8.62 -12.63
N ASP A 158 11.60 9.67 -13.15
CA ASP A 158 11.06 10.77 -12.35
C ASP A 158 9.82 10.32 -11.56
N ILE A 159 9.99 10.07 -10.27
CA ILE A 159 8.92 9.74 -9.32
C ILE A 159 8.24 10.98 -8.74
N GLY A 160 8.60 12.19 -9.18
CA GLY A 160 7.75 13.38 -9.03
C GLY A 160 6.49 13.31 -9.90
N VAL A 161 6.47 12.44 -10.91
CA VAL A 161 5.27 12.09 -11.68
C VAL A 161 4.45 11.07 -10.90
N ILE A 162 3.18 11.38 -10.62
CA ILE A 162 2.28 10.55 -9.80
C ILE A 162 2.26 9.09 -10.27
N GLY A 163 2.12 8.84 -11.57
CA GLY A 163 2.08 7.47 -12.11
C GLY A 163 3.35 6.67 -11.79
N ASN A 164 4.53 7.28 -11.96
CA ASN A 164 5.81 6.67 -11.64
C ASN A 164 5.99 6.48 -10.13
N PHE A 165 5.50 7.43 -9.33
CA PHE A 165 5.52 7.35 -7.87
C PHE A 165 4.74 6.14 -7.36
N ILE A 166 3.51 5.95 -7.85
CA ILE A 166 2.67 4.79 -7.48
C ILE A 166 3.34 3.47 -7.89
N GLN A 167 3.93 3.40 -9.08
CA GLN A 167 4.71 2.22 -9.52
C GLN A 167 5.91 1.94 -8.60
N CYS A 168 6.59 3.00 -8.17
CA CYS A 168 7.73 2.90 -7.27
C CYS A 168 7.33 2.31 -5.91
N ILE A 169 6.29 2.86 -5.26
CA ILE A 169 5.90 2.46 -3.90
C ILE A 169 5.19 1.12 -3.83
N THR A 170 4.47 0.73 -4.88
CA THR A 170 3.80 -0.59 -4.94
C THR A 170 4.79 -1.74 -5.15
N GLY A 171 6.09 -1.46 -5.31
CA GLY A 171 7.15 -2.46 -5.52
C GLY A 171 7.03 -3.23 -6.84
N ASN A 172 6.06 -2.84 -7.65
CA ASN A 172 5.58 -3.49 -8.84
C ASN A 172 5.60 -2.46 -9.98
N PHE A 173 6.59 -2.58 -10.87
CA PHE A 173 6.28 -2.36 -12.29
C PHE A 173 5.29 -3.43 -12.81
N ASP A 174 4.97 -4.42 -11.97
CA ASP A 174 3.96 -5.44 -12.17
C ASP A 174 2.53 -4.94 -11.84
N SER A 175 1.93 -4.29 -12.83
CA SER A 175 0.80 -4.89 -13.54
C SER A 175 -0.55 -5.06 -12.78
N ARG A 176 -0.66 -5.01 -11.45
CA ARG A 176 -1.98 -5.01 -10.77
C ARG A 176 -2.64 -3.63 -10.68
N TYR A 177 -1.84 -2.57 -10.55
CA TYR A 177 -2.35 -1.20 -10.65
C TYR A 177 -2.55 -0.77 -12.10
N PHE A 178 -1.84 -1.40 -13.07
CA PHE A 178 -1.80 -0.94 -14.47
C PHE A 178 -2.22 -1.94 -15.56
N ASN A 179 -2.30 -3.27 -15.34
CA ASN A 179 -2.86 -4.18 -16.37
C ASN A 179 -4.33 -3.88 -16.68
N SER A 180 -4.98 -3.09 -15.83
CA SER A 180 -6.34 -2.57 -15.99
C SER A 180 -6.40 -1.07 -16.29
N LEU A 181 -5.29 -0.39 -16.61
CA LEU A 181 -5.30 1.04 -16.95
C LEU A 181 -4.94 1.25 -18.43
N SER A 182 -5.63 0.54 -19.32
CA SER A 182 -5.95 1.16 -20.62
C SER A 182 -6.86 2.35 -20.32
N GLY A 183 -6.47 3.56 -20.72
CA GLY A 183 -7.20 4.77 -20.34
C GLY A 183 -6.44 6.03 -20.72
N ASN A 184 -6.93 7.17 -20.25
CA ASN A 184 -6.31 8.48 -20.45
C ASN A 184 -6.34 9.29 -19.14
N GLU A 185 -6.20 10.61 -19.24
CA GLU A 185 -6.26 11.53 -18.11
C GLU A 185 -7.62 11.51 -17.39
N TYR A 186 -8.71 11.19 -18.11
CA TYR A 186 -10.09 11.31 -17.62
C TYR A 186 -10.78 9.97 -17.32
N THR A 187 -10.37 8.89 -17.99
CA THR A 187 -11.07 7.58 -17.92
C THR A 187 -10.11 6.42 -17.76
N LEU A 188 -10.57 5.38 -17.08
CA LEU A 188 -9.89 4.09 -16.89
C LEU A 188 -10.74 2.95 -17.45
N VAL A 189 -10.14 1.93 -18.07
CA VAL A 189 -10.83 0.76 -18.63
C VAL A 189 -10.35 -0.50 -17.95
N LYS A 190 -11.20 -1.08 -17.10
CA LYS A 190 -10.95 -2.38 -16.47
C LYS A 190 -11.34 -3.48 -17.43
N SER A 191 -10.44 -4.45 -17.67
CA SER A 191 -10.71 -5.58 -18.56
C SER A 191 -10.19 -6.91 -18.00
N SER A 192 -10.81 -8.02 -18.39
CA SER A 192 -10.37 -9.37 -18.00
C SER A 192 -10.92 -10.44 -18.95
N SER A 193 -10.20 -11.56 -19.06
CA SER A 193 -10.72 -12.80 -19.67
C SER A 193 -11.81 -13.46 -18.81
N ASN A 194 -11.88 -13.16 -17.52
CA ASN A 194 -13.00 -13.59 -16.67
C ASN A 194 -14.23 -12.68 -16.90
N LYS A 195 -14.92 -12.94 -18.02
CA LYS A 195 -16.06 -12.12 -18.48
C LYS A 195 -17.18 -12.05 -17.46
N LYS A 196 -17.48 -13.18 -16.80
CA LYS A 196 -18.52 -13.26 -15.76
C LYS A 196 -18.24 -12.30 -14.60
N LYS A 197 -16.98 -12.23 -14.15
CA LYS A 197 -16.59 -11.32 -13.07
C LYS A 197 -16.77 -9.85 -13.47
N ILE A 198 -16.25 -9.46 -14.63
CA ILE A 198 -16.36 -8.07 -15.11
C ILE A 198 -17.82 -7.66 -15.32
N LYS A 199 -18.65 -8.55 -15.88
CA LYS A 199 -20.09 -8.32 -16.02
C LYS A 199 -20.78 -8.17 -14.67
N ALA A 200 -20.45 -9.02 -13.70
CA ALA A 200 -21.03 -8.96 -12.36
C ALA A 200 -20.65 -7.68 -11.61
N GLU A 201 -19.41 -7.21 -11.74
CA GLU A 201 -19.00 -5.91 -11.17
C GLU A 201 -19.75 -4.75 -11.82
N TYR A 202 -19.86 -4.73 -13.15
CA TYR A 202 -20.60 -3.71 -13.89
C TYR A 202 -22.09 -3.69 -13.50
N MET A 203 -22.73 -4.86 -13.48
CA MET A 203 -24.14 -5.01 -13.12
C MET A 203 -24.41 -4.67 -11.65
N TYR A 204 -23.49 -4.97 -10.74
CA TYR A 204 -23.61 -4.62 -9.33
C TYR A 204 -23.99 -3.15 -9.14
N TYR A 205 -23.25 -2.22 -9.78
CA TYR A 205 -23.53 -0.78 -9.66
C TYR A 205 -24.94 -0.43 -10.14
N HIS A 206 -25.36 -1.00 -11.28
CA HIS A 206 -26.67 -0.69 -11.87
C HIS A 206 -27.85 -1.35 -11.14
N LEU A 207 -27.58 -2.33 -10.28
CA LEU A 207 -28.58 -2.93 -9.38
C LEU A 207 -28.68 -2.19 -8.03
N LEU A 208 -27.73 -1.30 -7.72
CA LEU A 208 -27.77 -0.53 -6.47
C LEU A 208 -28.91 0.51 -6.47
N PRO A 209 -29.57 0.70 -5.32
CA PRO A 209 -30.39 1.89 -5.07
C PRO A 209 -29.62 3.19 -5.33
N GLU A 210 -30.30 4.24 -5.80
CA GLU A 210 -29.69 5.52 -6.20
C GLU A 210 -28.88 6.19 -5.08
N ASP A 211 -29.37 6.12 -3.85
CA ASP A 211 -28.70 6.65 -2.66
C ASP A 211 -27.41 5.87 -2.31
N MET A 212 -27.33 4.60 -2.70
CA MET A 212 -26.12 3.79 -2.52
C MET A 212 -25.09 4.01 -3.63
N GLN A 213 -25.52 4.31 -4.86
CA GLN A 213 -24.60 4.58 -5.99
C GLN A 213 -23.61 5.72 -5.68
N PHE A 214 -24.00 6.67 -4.83
CA PHE A 214 -23.14 7.74 -4.32
C PHE A 214 -21.79 7.24 -3.76
N TRP A 215 -21.75 6.03 -3.20
CA TRP A 215 -20.53 5.50 -2.57
C TRP A 215 -19.56 4.85 -3.54
N PHE A 216 -19.95 4.60 -4.79
CA PHE A 216 -19.17 3.82 -5.74
C PHE A 216 -18.68 4.70 -6.90
N VAL A 217 -17.61 4.27 -7.54
CA VAL A 217 -17.20 4.83 -8.83
C VAL A 217 -18.12 4.25 -9.90
N MET A 218 -18.77 5.11 -10.68
CA MET A 218 -19.71 4.69 -11.72
C MET A 218 -18.99 3.99 -12.87
N PRO A 219 -19.29 2.72 -13.16
CA PRO A 219 -18.86 2.08 -14.39
C PRO A 219 -19.82 2.45 -15.53
N PHE A 220 -19.30 2.55 -16.75
CA PHE A 220 -20.06 2.82 -17.97
C PHE A 220 -19.36 2.18 -19.18
N ASN A 221 -20.02 2.17 -20.35
CA ASN A 221 -19.46 1.62 -21.59
C ASN A 221 -18.95 0.16 -21.44
N TYR A 222 -19.83 -0.74 -21.00
CA TYR A 222 -19.51 -2.17 -20.96
C TYR A 222 -19.37 -2.74 -22.38
N GLN A 223 -18.30 -3.50 -22.60
CA GLN A 223 -18.02 -4.19 -23.86
C GLN A 223 -17.62 -5.64 -23.58
N GLU A 224 -18.12 -6.56 -24.40
CA GLU A 224 -17.80 -7.98 -24.30
C GLU A 224 -17.47 -8.54 -25.67
N THR A 225 -16.31 -9.19 -25.77
CA THR A 225 -15.86 -9.93 -26.96
C THR A 225 -15.92 -11.43 -26.68
N GLU A 226 -15.48 -12.25 -27.65
CA GLU A 226 -15.37 -13.69 -27.47
C GLU A 226 -14.43 -14.05 -26.31
N THR A 227 -13.29 -13.34 -26.18
CA THR A 227 -12.20 -13.68 -25.26
C THR A 227 -12.17 -12.87 -23.98
N MET A 228 -12.78 -11.68 -23.93
CA MET A 228 -12.69 -10.78 -22.78
C MET A 228 -13.92 -9.90 -22.60
N ALA A 229 -14.05 -9.31 -21.41
CA ALA A 229 -15.01 -8.25 -21.14
C ALA A 229 -14.30 -7.05 -20.50
N SER A 230 -14.90 -5.87 -20.64
CA SER A 230 -14.39 -4.62 -20.09
C SER A 230 -15.50 -3.62 -19.76
N TYR A 231 -15.22 -2.70 -18.85
CA TYR A 231 -16.01 -1.49 -18.64
C TYR A 231 -15.07 -0.30 -18.40
N THR A 232 -15.60 0.90 -18.65
CA THR A 232 -14.91 2.16 -18.42
C THR A 232 -15.40 2.78 -17.12
N MET A 233 -14.56 3.57 -16.44
CA MET A 233 -14.95 4.36 -15.27
C MET A 233 -14.19 5.70 -15.26
N GLU A 234 -14.69 6.66 -14.49
CA GLU A 234 -14.01 7.93 -14.26
C GLU A 234 -12.66 7.70 -13.58
N ARG A 235 -11.63 8.43 -14.02
CA ARG A 235 -10.34 8.46 -13.34
C ARG A 235 -10.39 9.42 -12.17
N LEU A 236 -10.52 8.90 -10.97
CA LEU A 236 -10.33 9.69 -9.76
C LEU A 236 -8.83 9.86 -9.47
N HIS A 237 -8.35 11.10 -9.40
CA HIS A 237 -6.95 11.44 -9.11
C HIS A 237 -6.63 11.39 -7.61
N MET A 238 -6.97 10.27 -6.97
CA MET A 238 -6.70 9.98 -5.57
C MET A 238 -6.23 8.53 -5.45
N THR A 239 -5.48 8.22 -4.39
CA THR A 239 -5.01 6.85 -4.14
C THR A 239 -6.02 6.06 -3.34
N ASP A 240 -5.88 4.74 -3.40
CA ASP A 240 -6.52 3.87 -2.43
C ASP A 240 -5.89 4.07 -1.03
N LEU A 241 -6.68 3.76 -0.01
CA LEU A 241 -6.31 3.92 1.39
C LEU A 241 -5.17 3.00 1.81
N ALA A 242 -4.96 1.86 1.13
CA ALA A 242 -3.94 0.90 1.54
C ALA A 242 -2.56 1.53 1.40
N ILE A 243 -2.35 2.28 0.32
CA ILE A 243 -1.11 3.03 0.09
C ILE A 243 -0.87 4.08 1.19
N LYS A 244 -1.87 4.91 1.53
CA LYS A 244 -1.73 5.89 2.63
C LYS A 244 -1.43 5.21 3.97
N TRP A 245 -2.13 4.11 4.23
CA TRP A 245 -2.01 3.33 5.46
C TRP A 245 -0.61 2.75 5.65
N VAL A 246 -0.06 2.07 4.64
CA VAL A 246 1.27 1.44 4.76
C VAL A 246 2.42 2.44 4.85
N HIS A 247 2.23 3.66 4.34
CA HIS A 247 3.21 4.75 4.46
C HIS A 247 3.06 5.57 5.74
N GLY A 248 2.00 5.34 6.52
CA GLY A 248 1.74 6.02 7.80
C GLY A 248 1.56 7.52 7.62
N SER A 249 0.89 7.94 6.55
CA SER A 249 0.59 9.36 6.28
C SER A 249 -0.74 9.84 6.86
N MET A 250 -1.57 8.90 7.33
CA MET A 250 -2.83 9.19 7.97
C MET A 250 -2.61 9.43 9.47
N ASP A 251 -3.01 10.60 9.95
CA ASP A 251 -3.02 10.93 11.39
C ASP A 251 -4.29 10.43 12.09
N GLU A 252 -4.33 10.49 13.42
CA GLU A 252 -5.49 10.03 14.22
C GLU A 252 -6.78 10.79 13.89
N ASN A 253 -6.72 12.11 13.68
CA ASN A 253 -7.90 12.92 13.38
C ASN A 253 -8.47 12.56 12.00
N GLU A 254 -7.60 12.42 11.00
CA GLU A 254 -7.98 11.97 9.66
C GLU A 254 -8.60 10.57 9.71
N PHE A 255 -8.04 9.69 10.53
CA PHE A 255 -8.57 8.34 10.70
C PHE A 255 -9.96 8.32 11.37
N GLU A 256 -10.20 9.16 12.39
CA GLU A 256 -11.53 9.32 12.99
C GLU A 256 -12.56 9.79 11.94
N GLU A 257 -12.20 10.81 11.14
CA GLU A 257 -13.08 11.29 10.05
C GLU A 257 -13.34 10.21 8.99
N LEU A 258 -12.34 9.38 8.70
CA LEU A 258 -12.48 8.25 7.80
C LEU A 258 -13.43 7.19 8.38
N LEU A 259 -13.31 6.85 9.66
CA LEU A 259 -14.21 5.92 10.33
C LEU A 259 -15.65 6.43 10.31
N ASP A 260 -15.88 7.72 10.58
CA ASP A 260 -17.22 8.31 10.49
C ASP A 260 -17.83 8.12 9.09
N ARG A 261 -17.04 8.26 8.03
CA ARG A 261 -17.50 8.00 6.65
C ARG A 261 -17.83 6.53 6.40
N TYR A 262 -16.98 5.61 6.85
CA TYR A 262 -17.23 4.17 6.73
C TYR A 262 -18.51 3.75 7.46
N PHE A 263 -18.70 4.21 8.70
CA PHE A 263 -19.87 3.83 9.49
C PHE A 263 -21.14 4.54 9.01
N TYR A 264 -21.03 5.76 8.49
CA TYR A 264 -22.15 6.39 7.78
C TYR A 264 -22.53 5.60 6.52
N PHE A 265 -21.56 5.10 5.74
CA PHE A 265 -21.85 4.15 4.66
C PHE A 265 -22.55 2.90 5.19
N PHE A 266 -22.02 2.24 6.22
CA PHE A 266 -22.60 1.01 6.76
C PHE A 266 -24.05 1.19 7.24
N LYS A 267 -24.36 2.35 7.83
CA LYS A 267 -25.70 2.73 8.26
C LYS A 267 -26.63 3.10 7.12
N SER A 268 -26.10 3.63 6.02
CA SER A 268 -26.87 3.94 4.81
C SER A 268 -27.23 2.73 3.95
N ARG A 269 -26.65 1.55 4.23
CA ARG A 269 -26.96 0.32 3.51
C ARG A 269 -28.42 -0.07 3.75
N HIS A 270 -29.11 -0.48 2.69
CA HIS A 270 -30.50 -0.89 2.78
C HIS A 270 -30.60 -2.23 3.54
N PRO A 271 -31.42 -2.32 4.61
CA PRO A 271 -31.64 -3.56 5.33
C PRO A 271 -32.85 -4.33 4.78
N LYS A 272 -32.78 -5.65 4.83
CA LYS A 272 -33.87 -6.59 4.54
C LYS A 272 -33.98 -7.57 5.70
N LYS A 273 -35.10 -7.51 6.42
CA LYS A 273 -35.43 -8.48 7.47
C LYS A 273 -35.54 -9.88 6.86
N CYS A 274 -35.01 -10.88 7.56
CA CYS A 274 -35.08 -12.27 7.14
C CYS A 274 -35.40 -13.18 8.34
N SER A 275 -35.59 -14.48 8.08
CA SER A 275 -35.73 -15.44 9.19
C SER A 275 -34.38 -15.70 9.86
N LYS A 276 -34.40 -16.23 11.09
CA LYS A 276 -33.16 -16.64 11.79
C LYS A 276 -32.42 -17.72 11.02
N GLU A 277 -33.14 -18.62 10.35
CA GLU A 277 -32.58 -19.68 9.52
C GLU A 277 -31.91 -19.12 8.27
N GLU A 278 -32.51 -18.13 7.62
CA GLU A 278 -31.93 -17.46 6.45
C GLU A 278 -30.68 -16.65 6.83
N TYR A 279 -30.75 -15.86 7.91
CA TYR A 279 -29.59 -15.16 8.46
C TYR A 279 -28.44 -16.14 8.75
N LYS A 280 -28.74 -17.24 9.45
CA LYS A 280 -27.75 -18.27 9.78
C LYS A 280 -27.16 -18.92 8.53
N LYS A 281 -27.97 -19.23 7.53
CA LYS A 281 -27.50 -19.80 6.26
C LYS A 281 -26.52 -18.87 5.55
N ILE A 282 -26.82 -17.57 5.50
CA ILE A 282 -25.95 -16.57 4.86
C ILE A 282 -24.65 -16.39 5.66
N ALA A 283 -24.74 -16.33 6.99
CA ALA A 283 -23.57 -16.24 7.87
C ALA A 283 -22.69 -17.51 7.78
N ASP A 284 -23.27 -18.70 7.83
CA ASP A 284 -22.54 -19.97 7.74
C ASP A 284 -21.87 -20.12 6.36
N ALA A 285 -22.53 -19.71 5.27
CA ALA A 285 -21.92 -19.67 3.95
C ALA A 285 -20.64 -18.80 3.91
N LEU A 286 -20.61 -17.68 4.65
CA LEU A 286 -19.48 -16.75 4.69
C LEU A 286 -18.38 -17.19 5.65
N TYR A 287 -18.75 -17.65 6.84
CA TYR A 287 -17.85 -17.82 7.98
C TYR A 287 -17.55 -19.29 8.33
N VAL A 288 -18.29 -20.25 7.78
CA VAL A 288 -18.12 -21.68 8.06
C VAL A 288 -17.79 -22.43 6.78
N ASP A 289 -18.71 -22.44 5.82
CA ASP A 289 -18.59 -23.26 4.60
C ASP A 289 -17.40 -22.81 3.77
N LYS A 290 -17.27 -21.49 3.55
CA LYS A 290 -16.13 -20.90 2.84
C LYS A 290 -14.79 -21.23 3.51
N VAL A 291 -14.71 -21.21 4.84
CA VAL A 291 -13.47 -21.57 5.56
C VAL A 291 -13.15 -23.04 5.34
N ASN A 292 -14.11 -23.94 5.58
CA ASN A 292 -13.92 -25.38 5.40
C ASN A 292 -13.53 -25.75 3.95
N GLU A 293 -14.21 -25.18 2.97
CA GLU A 293 -13.92 -25.39 1.55
C GLU A 293 -12.51 -24.92 1.20
N ARG A 294 -12.11 -23.73 1.65
CA ARG A 294 -10.80 -23.15 1.34
C ARG A 294 -9.65 -23.88 2.03
N ILE A 295 -9.84 -24.34 3.27
CA ILE A 295 -8.84 -25.15 3.97
C ILE A 295 -8.70 -26.53 3.33
N LYS A 296 -9.82 -27.14 2.90
CA LYS A 296 -9.76 -28.39 2.12
C LYS A 296 -8.99 -28.18 0.82
N ASN A 297 -9.30 -27.11 0.08
CA ASN A 297 -8.59 -26.78 -1.17
C ASN A 297 -7.10 -26.54 -0.93
N LEU A 298 -6.73 -25.80 0.12
CA LEU A 298 -5.33 -25.57 0.51
C LEU A 298 -4.58 -26.89 0.68
N LYS A 299 -5.16 -27.85 1.40
CA LYS A 299 -4.54 -29.16 1.66
C LYS A 299 -4.41 -30.05 0.42
N HIS A 300 -5.12 -29.74 -0.67
CA HIS A 300 -4.98 -30.43 -1.94
C HIS A 300 -3.87 -29.84 -2.85
N LEU A 301 -3.29 -28.70 -2.49
CA LEU A 301 -2.23 -28.05 -3.25
C LEU A 301 -0.87 -28.65 -2.92
N THR A 302 -0.06 -28.95 -3.93
CA THR A 302 1.27 -29.55 -3.76
C THR A 302 2.18 -28.66 -2.91
N GLU A 303 2.06 -27.35 -3.06
CA GLU A 303 2.79 -26.33 -2.33
C GLU A 303 2.50 -26.36 -0.82
N TYR A 304 1.31 -26.80 -0.41
CA TYR A 304 0.99 -26.97 1.01
C TYR A 304 1.86 -28.06 1.64
N ASP A 305 1.90 -29.26 1.05
CA ASP A 305 2.73 -30.36 1.57
C ASP A 305 4.22 -30.07 1.41
N THR A 306 4.62 -29.36 0.35
CA THR A 306 6.03 -29.06 0.04
C THR A 306 6.60 -27.97 0.93
N TYR A 307 5.85 -26.91 1.20
CA TYR A 307 6.37 -25.71 1.87
C TYR A 307 5.66 -25.43 3.20
N ILE A 308 4.32 -25.32 3.19
CA ILE A 308 3.57 -24.82 4.36
C ILE A 308 3.61 -25.81 5.53
N LYS A 309 3.29 -27.07 5.28
CA LYS A 309 3.22 -28.10 6.32
C LYS A 309 4.58 -28.32 7.00
N PRO A 310 5.73 -28.42 6.29
CA PRO A 310 7.05 -28.42 6.92
C PRO A 310 7.32 -27.16 7.75
N LEU A 311 7.00 -25.95 7.24
CA LEU A 311 7.22 -24.70 7.98
C LEU A 311 6.47 -24.70 9.32
N LEU A 312 5.21 -25.15 9.33
CA LEU A 312 4.39 -25.23 10.55
C LEU A 312 4.84 -26.32 11.52
N SER A 313 5.56 -27.35 11.06
CA SER A 313 6.08 -28.41 11.93
C SER A 313 7.14 -27.92 12.92
N CYS A 314 7.78 -26.79 12.61
CA CYS A 314 8.76 -26.14 13.50
C CYS A 314 8.11 -25.37 14.65
N THR A 315 6.80 -25.13 14.59
CA THR A 315 6.06 -24.36 15.60
C THR A 315 5.15 -25.24 16.43
N LYS A 316 5.25 -25.12 17.76
CA LYS A 316 4.33 -25.80 18.68
C LYS A 316 2.92 -25.23 18.53
N ASP A 317 1.93 -26.12 18.53
CA ASP A 317 0.50 -25.80 18.57
C ASP A 317 0.01 -24.84 17.47
N CYS A 318 0.67 -24.83 16.30
CA CYS A 318 0.33 -23.96 15.17
C CYS A 318 0.05 -24.76 13.89
N THR A 319 -0.68 -25.87 14.01
CA THR A 319 -1.20 -26.57 12.83
C THR A 319 -2.43 -25.84 12.28
N ILE A 320 -2.67 -25.94 10.97
CA ILE A 320 -3.89 -25.38 10.36
C ILE A 320 -5.15 -25.96 11.03
N ASP A 321 -5.16 -27.26 11.33
CA ASP A 321 -6.31 -27.90 11.96
C ASP A 321 -6.58 -27.38 13.36
N ALA A 322 -5.55 -27.20 14.18
CA ALA A 322 -5.70 -26.62 15.52
C ALA A 322 -6.22 -25.17 15.46
N LEU A 323 -5.73 -24.37 14.50
CA LEU A 323 -6.21 -22.99 14.32
C LEU A 323 -7.67 -22.94 13.84
N VAL A 324 -8.07 -23.83 12.96
CA VAL A 324 -9.46 -23.93 12.46
C VAL A 324 -10.40 -24.41 13.58
N GLU A 325 -9.99 -25.41 14.36
CA GLU A 325 -10.73 -25.87 15.53
C GLU A 325 -10.90 -24.73 16.55
N LYS A 326 -9.82 -24.03 16.87
CA LYS A 326 -9.85 -22.89 17.78
C LYS A 326 -10.72 -21.74 17.27
N TYR A 327 -10.68 -21.47 15.96
CA TYR A 327 -11.55 -20.51 15.31
C TYR A 327 -13.03 -20.86 15.51
N PHE A 328 -13.43 -22.11 15.26
CA PHE A 328 -14.83 -22.53 15.44
C PHE A 328 -15.27 -22.56 16.92
N GLU A 329 -14.37 -22.92 17.83
CA GLU A 329 -14.60 -22.85 19.28
C GLU A 329 -14.91 -21.41 19.71
N LEU A 330 -14.03 -20.46 19.39
CA LEU A 330 -14.17 -19.05 19.76
C LEU A 330 -15.37 -18.40 19.06
N LYS A 331 -15.60 -18.69 17.77
CA LYS A 331 -16.80 -18.24 17.04
C LYS A 331 -18.07 -18.66 17.77
N THR A 332 -18.16 -19.93 18.15
CA THR A 332 -19.33 -20.46 18.87
C THR A 332 -19.50 -19.77 20.24
N ARG A 333 -18.41 -19.52 20.95
CA ARG A 333 -18.44 -18.84 22.26
C ARG A 333 -18.95 -17.40 22.14
N ILE A 334 -18.42 -16.63 21.19
CA ILE A 334 -18.81 -15.24 20.93
C ILE A 334 -20.28 -15.18 20.49
N GLU A 335 -20.66 -16.01 19.51
CA GLU A 335 -22.01 -15.97 18.95
C GLU A 335 -23.11 -16.35 19.95
N LYS A 336 -22.78 -17.09 21.02
CA LYS A 336 -23.71 -17.38 22.12
C LYS A 336 -23.93 -16.19 23.07
N GLN A 337 -23.01 -15.24 23.09
CA GLN A 337 -23.04 -14.07 24.00
C GLN A 337 -23.63 -12.83 23.34
N VAL A 338 -23.85 -12.86 22.02
CA VAL A 338 -24.29 -11.70 21.23
C VAL A 338 -25.65 -11.99 20.60
N GLU A 339 -26.59 -11.06 20.77
CA GLU A 339 -27.87 -11.12 20.06
C GLU A 339 -27.73 -10.45 18.68
N TYR A 340 -27.84 -11.25 17.62
CA TYR A 340 -27.81 -10.76 16.25
C TYR A 340 -29.23 -10.53 15.73
N MET A 341 -29.49 -9.33 15.22
CA MET A 341 -30.72 -9.04 14.51
C MET A 341 -30.75 -9.83 13.18
N PRO A 342 -31.81 -10.61 12.90
CA PRO A 342 -31.91 -11.42 11.69
C PRO A 342 -32.28 -10.54 10.50
N GLU A 343 -31.30 -9.81 10.01
CA GLU A 343 -31.39 -8.98 8.81
C GLU A 343 -30.13 -9.13 7.95
N VAL A 344 -30.30 -8.85 6.67
CA VAL A 344 -29.22 -8.75 5.69
C VAL A 344 -29.20 -7.35 5.11
N VAL A 345 -28.05 -6.95 4.58
CA VAL A 345 -27.84 -5.62 4.02
C VAL A 345 -27.22 -5.71 2.64
N ILE A 346 -27.44 -4.71 1.79
CA ILE A 346 -26.66 -4.57 0.55
C ILE A 346 -25.21 -4.32 0.94
N GLY A 347 -24.29 -5.21 0.56
CA GLY A 347 -22.88 -5.12 0.96
C GLY A 347 -21.92 -4.98 -0.21
N HIS A 348 -20.85 -4.23 0.02
CA HIS A 348 -19.74 -4.12 -0.93
C HIS A 348 -19.04 -5.48 -1.12
N GLY A 349 -18.89 -6.22 -0.02
CA GLY A 349 -18.26 -7.54 0.05
C GLY A 349 -16.74 -7.50 0.20
N ASP A 350 -16.09 -6.39 -0.15
CA ASP A 350 -14.65 -6.20 0.08
C ASP A 350 -14.20 -4.75 0.35
N PRO A 351 -14.85 -3.96 1.23
CA PRO A 351 -14.54 -2.54 1.44
C PRO A 351 -13.27 -2.35 2.31
N CYS A 352 -12.23 -3.13 2.04
CA CYS A 352 -10.90 -2.96 2.62
C CYS A 352 -10.22 -1.71 2.04
N PHE A 353 -9.09 -1.31 2.62
CA PHE A 353 -8.39 -0.10 2.21
C PHE A 353 -7.91 -0.13 0.76
N ALA A 354 -7.52 -1.30 0.24
CA ALA A 354 -7.09 -1.43 -1.16
C ALA A 354 -8.22 -1.18 -2.18
N ASN A 355 -9.49 -1.30 -1.77
CA ASN A 355 -10.66 -1.09 -2.61
C ASN A 355 -11.41 0.20 -2.25
N THR A 356 -10.77 1.10 -1.51
CA THR A 356 -11.38 2.34 -1.04
C THR A 356 -10.50 3.52 -1.40
N LEU A 357 -11.01 4.39 -2.25
CA LEU A 357 -10.41 5.66 -2.63
C LEU A 357 -10.84 6.73 -1.65
N TYR A 358 -9.89 7.51 -1.15
CA TYR A 358 -10.16 8.57 -0.17
C TYR A 358 -9.33 9.82 -0.45
N ASN A 359 -9.97 10.98 -0.30
CA ASN A 359 -9.30 12.27 -0.36
C ASN A 359 -9.64 13.08 0.90
N LYS A 360 -8.60 13.45 1.66
CA LYS A 360 -8.73 14.21 2.92
C LYS A 360 -9.35 15.59 2.69
N SER A 361 -8.86 16.34 1.71
CA SER A 361 -9.27 17.72 1.44
C SER A 361 -10.74 17.86 1.08
N THR A 362 -11.28 16.93 0.29
CA THR A 362 -12.69 16.93 -0.12
C THR A 362 -13.57 16.03 0.75
N LYS A 363 -12.96 15.29 1.68
CA LYS A 363 -13.61 14.22 2.48
C LYS A 363 -14.36 13.21 1.61
N THR A 364 -13.89 12.99 0.38
CA THR A 364 -14.52 12.06 -0.57
C THR A 364 -14.09 10.65 -0.24
N LEU A 365 -15.05 9.74 -0.12
CA LEU A 365 -14.83 8.30 0.02
C LEU A 365 -15.58 7.60 -1.11
N LYS A 366 -14.88 6.80 -1.91
CA LYS A 366 -15.44 6.05 -3.03
C LYS A 366 -14.93 4.61 -3.02
N PHE A 367 -15.81 3.65 -3.20
CA PHE A 367 -15.47 2.25 -3.33
C PHE A 367 -15.31 1.84 -4.79
N ILE A 368 -14.40 0.90 -4.99
CA ILE A 368 -14.12 0.22 -6.26
C ILE A 368 -14.12 -1.29 -6.02
N ASP A 369 -14.21 -2.08 -7.09
CA ASP A 369 -14.08 -3.54 -7.02
C ASP A 369 -15.05 -4.23 -6.04
N PRO A 370 -16.38 -4.01 -6.18
CA PRO A 370 -17.36 -4.73 -5.37
C PRO A 370 -17.33 -6.22 -5.67
N LYS A 371 -17.93 -7.02 -4.78
CA LYS A 371 -18.06 -8.48 -4.94
C LYS A 371 -18.75 -8.95 -6.24
N GLY A 372 -19.40 -8.04 -6.97
CA GLY A 372 -20.21 -8.32 -8.15
C GLY A 372 -21.61 -8.85 -7.82
N ALA A 373 -22.56 -8.61 -8.72
CA ALA A 373 -23.91 -9.16 -8.69
C ALA A 373 -24.50 -9.16 -10.10
N ILE A 374 -25.17 -10.25 -10.49
CA ILE A 374 -25.96 -10.33 -11.74
C ILE A 374 -27.44 -10.12 -11.48
N THR A 375 -27.92 -10.42 -10.27
CA THR A 375 -29.31 -10.23 -9.83
C THR A 375 -29.35 -9.50 -8.50
N GLU A 376 -30.49 -8.89 -8.16
CA GLU A 376 -30.67 -8.18 -6.88
C GLU A 376 -30.48 -9.09 -5.66
N ASP A 377 -30.85 -10.37 -5.76
CA ASP A 377 -30.67 -11.33 -4.66
C ASP A 377 -29.20 -11.55 -4.31
N GLU A 378 -28.28 -11.32 -5.25
CA GLU A 378 -26.86 -11.42 -4.98
C GLU A 378 -26.33 -10.22 -4.20
N LEU A 379 -27.02 -9.08 -4.11
CA LEU A 379 -26.52 -7.88 -3.40
C LEU A 379 -26.42 -8.06 -1.88
N TRP A 380 -27.26 -8.92 -1.32
CA TRP A 380 -27.45 -9.05 0.12
C TRP A 380 -26.36 -9.87 0.80
N THR A 381 -25.91 -9.41 1.97
CA THR A 381 -24.90 -10.08 2.78
C THR A 381 -25.16 -9.91 4.28
N ASN A 382 -24.38 -10.61 5.10
CA ASN A 382 -24.39 -10.46 6.54
C ASN A 382 -23.86 -9.06 6.95
N PRO A 383 -24.54 -8.33 7.88
CA PRO A 383 -24.16 -6.96 8.26
C PRO A 383 -22.73 -6.77 8.76
N TYR A 384 -22.17 -7.80 9.42
CA TYR A 384 -20.80 -7.78 9.94
C TYR A 384 -19.73 -8.00 8.87
N TYR A 385 -20.07 -8.51 7.68
CA TYR A 385 -19.08 -8.97 6.70
C TYR A 385 -18.18 -7.83 6.20
N ASP A 386 -18.80 -6.72 5.81
CA ASP A 386 -18.07 -5.52 5.35
C ASP A 386 -17.28 -4.85 6.48
N ILE A 387 -17.74 -4.93 7.73
CA ILE A 387 -17.03 -4.39 8.90
C ILE A 387 -15.81 -5.28 9.21
N ALA A 388 -15.93 -6.60 9.11
CA ALA A 388 -14.81 -7.53 9.21
C ALA A 388 -13.77 -7.28 8.10
N LYS A 389 -14.20 -6.90 6.90
CA LYS A 389 -13.32 -6.48 5.79
C LYS A 389 -12.60 -5.16 6.06
N LEU A 390 -13.24 -4.22 6.76
CA LEU A 390 -12.57 -3.00 7.23
C LEU A 390 -11.56 -3.32 8.34
N SER A 391 -11.95 -4.13 9.34
CA SER A 391 -11.05 -4.64 10.39
C SER A 391 -9.82 -5.30 9.77
N HIS A 392 -10.00 -6.07 8.71
CA HIS A 392 -8.93 -6.79 8.01
C HIS A 392 -7.75 -5.87 7.63
N SER A 393 -8.05 -4.64 7.18
CA SER A 393 -7.05 -3.60 6.91
C SER A 393 -6.51 -2.97 8.19
N ILE A 394 -7.40 -2.58 9.12
CA ILE A 394 -7.04 -1.83 10.33
C ILE A 394 -6.35 -2.73 11.35
N CYS A 395 -7.08 -3.68 11.94
CA CYS A 395 -6.63 -4.55 13.02
C CYS A 395 -5.80 -5.71 12.47
N GLY A 396 -6.26 -6.34 11.38
CA GLY A 396 -5.59 -7.46 10.73
C GLY A 396 -4.31 -7.07 10.00
N ARG A 397 -4.09 -5.76 9.71
CA ARG A 397 -2.93 -5.24 8.99
C ARG A 397 -2.71 -5.91 7.62
N TYR A 398 -3.80 -6.33 6.95
CA TYR A 398 -3.78 -7.04 5.67
C TYR A 398 -2.93 -6.33 4.61
N ASP A 399 -3.02 -5.00 4.53
CA ASP A 399 -2.33 -4.21 3.51
C ASP A 399 -0.79 -4.30 3.62
N PHE A 400 -0.26 -4.53 4.83
CA PHE A 400 1.18 -4.75 5.03
C PHE A 400 1.63 -6.10 4.44
N PHE A 401 0.82 -7.15 4.52
CA PHE A 401 1.12 -8.42 3.85
C PHE A 401 1.07 -8.29 2.33
N ASN A 402 0.11 -7.53 1.81
CA ASN A 402 -0.02 -7.30 0.37
C ASN A 402 1.17 -6.53 -0.22
N ASN A 403 1.75 -5.62 0.56
CA ASN A 403 2.92 -4.82 0.18
C ASN A 403 4.25 -5.43 0.64
N ALA A 404 4.26 -6.66 1.16
CA ALA A 404 5.44 -7.36 1.68
C ALA A 404 6.21 -6.59 2.78
N LEU A 405 5.48 -5.81 3.59
CA LEU A 405 5.98 -4.99 4.70
C LEU A 405 5.82 -5.71 6.05
N PHE A 406 6.25 -6.97 6.09
CA PHE A 406 6.29 -7.78 7.31
C PHE A 406 7.52 -8.70 7.30
N ASP A 407 7.93 -9.15 8.47
CA ASP A 407 9.02 -10.10 8.65
C ASP A 407 8.61 -11.25 9.58
N ILE A 408 9.26 -12.39 9.42
CA ILE A 408 9.03 -13.58 10.25
C ILE A 408 10.39 -14.00 10.80
N LYS A 409 10.61 -13.72 12.09
CA LYS A 409 11.84 -14.07 12.79
C LYS A 409 11.64 -15.35 13.60
N ILE A 410 12.71 -16.10 13.81
CA ILE A 410 12.71 -17.24 14.74
C ILE A 410 13.30 -16.75 16.07
N ASP A 411 12.58 -16.97 17.16
CA ASP A 411 13.03 -16.58 18.49
C ASP A 411 13.93 -17.65 19.15
N ALA A 412 14.39 -17.38 20.38
CA ALA A 412 15.23 -18.31 21.14
C ALA A 412 14.53 -19.63 21.52
N SER A 413 13.19 -19.67 21.46
CA SER A 413 12.38 -20.87 21.67
C SER A 413 12.13 -21.66 20.38
N PHE A 414 12.74 -21.23 19.26
CA PHE A 414 12.49 -21.72 17.92
C PHE A 414 11.04 -21.57 17.44
N ASP A 415 10.30 -20.57 17.96
CA ASP A 415 8.97 -20.20 17.46
C ASP A 415 9.08 -19.02 16.47
N TYR A 416 8.10 -18.90 15.59
CA TYR A 416 8.01 -17.76 14.68
C TYR A 416 7.40 -16.54 15.38
N ASN A 417 8.08 -15.41 15.26
CA ASN A 417 7.60 -14.09 15.61
C ASN A 417 7.30 -13.29 14.34
N LEU A 418 6.03 -12.92 14.15
CA LEU A 418 5.58 -12.06 13.06
C LEU A 418 5.78 -10.60 13.46
N GLU A 419 6.64 -9.89 12.73
CA GLU A 419 6.89 -8.46 12.93
C GLU A 419 6.31 -7.64 11.78
N ILE A 420 5.51 -6.63 12.13
CA ILE A 420 5.06 -5.58 11.23
C ILE A 420 5.51 -4.27 11.87
N PRO A 421 6.47 -3.52 11.27
CA PRO A 421 7.05 -2.32 11.86
C PRO A 421 6.11 -1.11 11.73
N PHE A 422 4.90 -1.25 12.26
CA PHE A 422 3.84 -0.25 12.26
C PHE A 422 3.02 -0.43 13.53
N ASP A 423 3.11 0.55 14.43
CA ASP A 423 2.27 0.59 15.63
C ASP A 423 0.93 1.23 15.28
N ASN A 424 -0.10 0.40 15.27
CA ASN A 424 -1.48 0.81 15.00
C ASN A 424 -2.38 0.70 16.23
N SER A 425 -1.82 0.57 17.44
CA SER A 425 -2.58 0.30 18.67
C SER A 425 -3.68 1.35 18.91
N ARG A 426 -3.36 2.62 18.69
CA ARG A 426 -4.31 3.73 18.85
C ARG A 426 -5.43 3.69 17.81
N TYR A 427 -5.11 3.36 16.56
CA TYR A 427 -6.09 3.20 15.49
C TYR A 427 -7.04 2.01 15.73
N ILE A 428 -6.52 0.91 16.31
CA ILE A 428 -7.34 -0.23 16.73
C ILE A 428 -8.31 0.20 17.84
N GLU A 429 -7.87 1.00 18.80
CA GLU A 429 -8.72 1.53 19.87
C GLU A 429 -9.85 2.41 19.31
N LEU A 430 -9.51 3.35 18.42
CA LEU A 430 -10.50 4.20 17.74
C LEU A 430 -11.52 3.37 16.96
N PHE A 431 -11.05 2.38 16.20
CA PHE A 431 -11.93 1.47 15.46
C PHE A 431 -12.83 0.67 16.39
N LYS A 432 -12.28 0.09 17.47
CA LYS A 432 -13.06 -0.65 18.47
C LYS A 432 -14.16 0.22 19.07
N ASN A 433 -13.82 1.43 19.51
CA ASN A 433 -14.79 2.36 20.09
C ASN A 433 -15.90 2.68 19.09
N LYS A 434 -15.57 2.91 17.81
CA LYS A 434 -16.55 3.19 16.76
C LYS A 434 -17.46 1.99 16.47
N VAL A 435 -16.90 0.78 16.41
CA VAL A 435 -17.67 -0.47 16.25
C VAL A 435 -18.71 -0.62 17.37
N GLU A 436 -18.31 -0.39 18.62
CA GLU A 436 -19.17 -0.51 19.79
C GLU A 436 -20.20 0.63 19.88
N GLU A 437 -19.82 1.87 19.53
CA GLU A 437 -20.72 3.04 19.44
C GLU A 437 -21.88 2.78 18.46
N GLU A 438 -21.60 2.15 17.32
CA GLU A 438 -22.58 1.86 16.28
C GLU A 438 -23.35 0.55 16.52
N GLY A 439 -23.21 -0.05 17.72
CA GLY A 439 -24.01 -1.19 18.17
C GLY A 439 -23.54 -2.56 17.68
N TYR A 440 -22.34 -2.66 17.12
CA TYR A 440 -21.73 -3.92 16.72
C TYR A 440 -20.86 -4.49 17.83
N ASN A 441 -20.75 -5.82 17.91
CA ASN A 441 -19.82 -6.46 18.83
C ASN A 441 -18.40 -6.54 18.20
N TYR A 442 -17.42 -5.92 18.85
CA TYR A 442 -16.03 -5.94 18.39
C TYR A 442 -15.47 -7.36 18.22
N PHE A 443 -15.70 -8.27 19.16
CA PHE A 443 -15.18 -9.64 19.05
C PHE A 443 -15.83 -10.45 17.94
N SER A 444 -17.11 -10.20 17.61
CA SER A 444 -17.75 -10.74 16.41
C SER A 444 -17.04 -10.26 15.14
N VAL A 445 -16.68 -8.97 15.06
CA VAL A 445 -15.89 -8.44 13.94
C VAL A 445 -14.51 -9.11 13.88
N ARG A 446 -13.80 -9.23 15.00
CA ARG A 446 -12.47 -9.85 15.07
C ARG A 446 -12.46 -11.33 14.69
N ILE A 447 -13.44 -12.10 15.15
CA ILE A 447 -13.51 -13.53 14.80
C ILE A 447 -13.87 -13.72 13.32
N TYR A 448 -14.78 -12.90 12.78
CA TYR A 448 -15.08 -12.92 11.35
C TYR A 448 -13.89 -12.45 10.50
N GLU A 449 -13.05 -11.55 10.99
CA GLU A 449 -11.78 -11.22 10.33
C GLU A 449 -10.84 -12.43 10.25
N ALA A 450 -10.70 -13.21 11.33
CA ALA A 450 -9.87 -14.43 11.31
C ALA A 450 -10.33 -15.41 10.20
N SER A 451 -11.64 -15.50 9.96
CA SER A 451 -12.21 -16.29 8.85
C SER A 451 -11.71 -15.83 7.48
N LEU A 452 -11.49 -14.52 7.29
CA LEU A 452 -11.00 -13.96 6.03
C LEU A 452 -9.58 -14.44 5.76
N PHE A 453 -8.66 -14.34 6.72
CA PHE A 453 -7.29 -14.85 6.57
C PHE A 453 -7.26 -16.36 6.29
N LEU A 454 -8.02 -17.16 7.05
CA LEU A 454 -8.12 -18.62 6.83
C LEU A 454 -8.62 -18.95 5.41
N SER A 455 -9.64 -18.24 4.95
CA SER A 455 -10.25 -18.49 3.63
C SER A 455 -9.37 -18.04 2.45
N MET A 456 -8.42 -17.13 2.68
CA MET A 456 -7.52 -16.61 1.64
C MET A 456 -6.24 -17.43 1.45
N LEU A 457 -5.88 -18.31 2.37
CA LEU A 457 -4.64 -19.11 2.29
C LEU A 457 -4.41 -19.79 0.92
N PRO A 458 -5.38 -20.54 0.34
CA PRO A 458 -5.16 -21.20 -0.95
C PRO A 458 -5.01 -20.23 -2.13
N LEU A 459 -5.49 -18.98 -1.99
CA LEU A 459 -5.42 -17.96 -3.04
C LEU A 459 -4.05 -17.30 -3.15
N HIS A 460 -3.16 -17.53 -2.18
CA HIS A 460 -1.83 -16.93 -2.09
C HIS A 460 -0.72 -17.98 -1.96
N ILE A 461 -1.02 -19.24 -2.28
CA ILE A 461 -0.10 -20.36 -2.08
C ILE A 461 1.19 -20.25 -2.90
N ASP A 462 1.15 -19.47 -3.98
CA ASP A 462 2.29 -19.09 -4.83
C ASP A 462 3.36 -18.31 -4.06
N ASN A 463 3.02 -17.74 -2.90
CA ASN A 463 3.95 -17.07 -2.00
C ASN A 463 3.90 -17.70 -0.59
N PRO A 464 4.67 -18.78 -0.33
CA PRO A 464 4.67 -19.48 0.96
C PRO A 464 5.01 -18.59 2.16
N HIS A 465 5.89 -17.60 1.99
CA HIS A 465 6.24 -16.63 3.03
C HIS A 465 5.03 -15.78 3.45
N LYS A 466 4.23 -15.33 2.48
CA LYS A 466 2.97 -14.61 2.72
C LYS A 466 1.92 -15.49 3.38
N VAL A 467 1.77 -16.74 2.94
CA VAL A 467 0.85 -17.71 3.57
C VAL A 467 1.22 -17.97 5.02
N LEU A 468 2.51 -18.19 5.32
CA LEU A 468 2.98 -18.34 6.70
C LEU A 468 2.66 -17.09 7.53
N GLY A 469 2.88 -15.89 6.97
CA GLY A 469 2.51 -14.62 7.60
C GLY A 469 1.02 -14.56 7.97
N PHE A 470 0.12 -14.96 7.07
CA PHE A 470 -1.31 -15.03 7.35
C PHE A 470 -1.66 -16.02 8.45
N ILE A 471 -1.04 -17.20 8.46
CA ILE A 471 -1.27 -18.23 9.49
C ILE A 471 -0.86 -17.71 10.88
N LEU A 472 0.32 -17.08 10.97
CA LEU A 472 0.80 -16.48 12.21
C LEU A 472 -0.10 -15.32 12.66
N ASN A 473 -0.64 -14.55 11.71
CA ASN A 473 -1.58 -13.48 12.04
C ASN A 473 -2.90 -14.03 12.59
N VAL A 474 -3.45 -15.09 11.99
CA VAL A 474 -4.62 -15.81 12.53
C VAL A 474 -4.34 -16.28 13.95
N ARG A 475 -3.18 -16.90 14.20
CA ARG A 475 -2.77 -17.31 15.55
C ARG A 475 -2.78 -16.13 16.53
N ASN A 476 -2.28 -14.96 16.13
CA ASN A 476 -2.27 -13.76 16.97
C ASN A 476 -3.69 -13.23 17.24
N ILE A 477 -4.56 -13.18 16.22
CA ILE A 477 -5.96 -12.77 16.35
C ILE A 477 -6.71 -13.71 17.30
N LEU A 478 -6.58 -15.02 17.14
CA LEU A 478 -7.25 -16.01 18.00
C LEU A 478 -6.76 -15.92 19.46
N LYS A 479 -5.45 -15.69 19.67
CA LYS A 479 -4.88 -15.45 21.02
C LYS A 479 -5.38 -14.14 21.64
N GLU A 480 -5.55 -13.08 20.85
CA GLU A 480 -6.16 -11.82 21.31
C GLU A 480 -7.60 -12.07 21.78
N ILE A 481 -8.40 -12.73 20.96
CA ILE A 481 -9.81 -13.03 21.25
C ILE A 481 -9.93 -13.92 22.49
N GLU A 482 -9.16 -15.01 22.57
CA GLU A 482 -9.20 -15.95 23.69
C GLU A 482 -8.92 -15.30 25.05
N LYS A 483 -8.05 -14.28 25.09
CA LYS A 483 -7.74 -13.55 26.32
C LYS A 483 -8.90 -12.69 26.84
N ASN A 484 -9.89 -12.37 25.99
CA ASN A 484 -10.90 -11.36 26.26
C ASN A 484 -12.36 -11.87 26.20
N VAL A 485 -12.60 -13.12 25.80
CA VAL A 485 -13.94 -13.71 25.63
C VAL A 485 -14.13 -14.90 26.56
#